data_AF-A0A176RSU8-F1
#
_entry.id   AF-A0A176RSU8-F1
#
_cell.length_a   1.000
_cell.length_b   1.000
_cell.length_c   1.000
_cell.angle_alpha   90.00
_cell.angle_beta   90.00
_cell.angle_gamma   90.00
#
_symmetry.space_group_name_H-M   'P 1'
#
loop_
_entity.id
_entity.type
_entity.pdbx_description
1 polymer ?
#
loop_
_entity_poly.entity_id
_entity_poly.type
_entity_poly.pdbx_seq_one_letter_code
_entity_poly.pdbx_strand_id
1 'polypeptide(L)'
;MDNKQQSSDNQQARQEKEQGLDSNSESKNQAQNATPVQATQGDNDSSEQPILQAETHDPNKNRDNGFQEQKKSAESNAPPQTTEEQTSDVTTPAQVLSQNSVGEVTREGSTDILKLSQQLSTLQYEKEQLEKKLAESERENKRLKEIEKKYNDIKRENEFEPQSDDPNLIPRWWNRLYQSLIAQFQQTGKATYDPDEYKTIRRYPDGIIKLLYKLNKSIEDEKSGLLKWLSGKNDEIYRLNKTKTLLKKNVTTLQSEIKKLQSSNAELQLRVESLQEMEANYKSLQERNNELNARCTRLVREITTLKTGEANTPQHQLLFKDFKELKDQDFKSISNKIFSLFHKCQPGAQQANRKSEIAKIRYELSKAILLKGLEISIKNENITDGDIKNITDSLKKEILDRYCGGTENLAGVSEKFEELSKNIASLVEKGLKLVDEINHATPQGELLWFEKEENVPFDPKKHEVSPSCEETGLIELTLHPGYMVRYPDTGNERVFEKALVLTRSD
;
A
#
# COMPACT_ATOMS: atom_id res chain seq x y z
N MET A 1 -43.98 -23.28 37.63
CA MET A 1 -42.67 -23.61 37.06
C MET A 1 -41.95 -22.32 36.72
N ASP A 2 -41.17 -21.86 37.69
CA ASP A 2 -39.74 -21.57 37.54
C ASP A 2 -39.26 -20.40 36.65
N ASN A 3 -39.13 -19.25 37.35
CA ASN A 3 -37.81 -18.61 37.64
C ASN A 3 -37.21 -17.58 36.66
N LYS A 4 -36.34 -16.70 37.20
CA LYS A 4 -35.63 -15.53 36.63
C LYS A 4 -36.51 -14.29 36.35
N GLN A 5 -36.41 -13.13 37.03
CA GLN A 5 -35.55 -12.55 38.09
C GLN A 5 -34.29 -11.71 37.66
N GLN A 6 -34.34 -10.43 38.05
CA GLN A 6 -33.26 -9.45 38.42
C GLN A 6 -32.50 -8.57 37.40
N SER A 7 -31.99 -7.44 37.95
CA SER A 7 -31.30 -6.25 37.38
C SER A 7 -32.13 -5.42 36.38
N SER A 8 -32.51 -4.16 36.59
CA SER A 8 -32.17 -3.08 37.55
C SER A 8 -30.96 -2.16 37.21
N ASP A 9 -31.26 -0.86 37.33
CA ASP A 9 -30.44 0.31 37.68
C ASP A 9 -29.17 0.68 36.87
N ASN A 10 -29.30 1.67 35.98
CA ASN A 10 -28.92 3.07 36.30
C ASN A 10 -29.15 4.03 35.11
N GLN A 11 -29.95 5.09 35.32
CA GLN A 11 -30.00 6.28 34.46
C GLN A 11 -29.99 7.54 35.33
N GLN A 12 -28.84 8.20 35.43
CA GLN A 12 -28.70 9.48 36.12
C GLN A 12 -27.47 10.26 35.57
N ALA A 13 -27.36 11.54 35.95
CA ALA A 13 -26.24 12.45 35.64
C ALA A 13 -26.06 12.90 34.17
N ARG A 14 -27.08 13.56 33.60
CA ARG A 14 -26.87 14.63 32.58
C ARG A 14 -27.94 15.73 32.66
N GLN A 15 -27.66 16.79 33.43
CA GLN A 15 -28.07 18.19 33.15
C GLN A 15 -27.46 19.14 34.20
N GLU A 16 -27.61 20.45 33.97
CA GLU A 16 -27.23 21.59 34.83
C GLU A 16 -25.73 21.78 35.16
N LYS A 17 -25.08 22.68 34.39
CA LYS A 17 -24.83 24.06 34.87
C LYS A 17 -24.28 24.98 33.77
N GLU A 18 -25.03 26.05 33.50
CA GLU A 18 -24.56 27.27 32.85
C GLU A 18 -24.89 28.48 33.76
N GLN A 19 -24.39 29.66 33.37
CA GLN A 19 -24.54 30.99 33.99
C GLN A 19 -23.59 31.34 35.15
N GLY A 20 -23.00 32.54 35.06
CA GLY A 20 -22.14 33.15 36.09
C GLY A 20 -20.91 33.89 35.54
N LEU A 21 -21.10 35.13 35.09
CA LEU A 21 -20.37 36.38 35.46
C LEU A 21 -18.94 36.21 36.05
N ASP A 22 -17.90 36.96 35.69
CA ASP A 22 -17.75 38.20 34.86
C ASP A 22 -16.24 38.28 34.39
N SER A 23 -15.59 39.33 33.88
CA SER A 23 -15.85 40.78 33.72
C SER A 23 -14.96 41.43 32.62
N ASN A 24 -14.94 42.77 32.57
CA ASN A 24 -14.16 43.63 31.66
C ASN A 24 -12.63 43.63 31.88
N SER A 25 -11.87 43.94 30.83
CA SER A 25 -11.04 45.18 30.79
C SER A 25 -10.52 45.49 29.38
N GLU A 26 -10.35 46.78 29.10
CA GLU A 26 -9.85 47.29 27.82
C GLU A 26 -8.33 47.41 27.80
N SER A 27 -7.72 47.33 26.61
CA SER A 27 -6.61 48.21 26.23
C SER A 27 -6.37 48.19 24.71
N LYS A 28 -6.68 49.31 24.04
CA LYS A 28 -6.04 49.65 22.76
C LYS A 28 -4.70 50.31 23.06
N ASN A 29 -3.68 50.04 22.25
CA ASN A 29 -2.77 51.10 21.84
C ASN A 29 -2.11 50.79 20.50
N GLN A 30 -1.95 51.83 19.68
CA GLN A 30 -1.15 51.80 18.46
C GLN A 30 0.23 52.37 18.76
N ALA A 31 1.27 51.79 18.18
CA ALA A 31 2.55 52.47 17.99
C ALA A 31 3.15 52.03 16.66
N GLN A 32 3.47 52.99 15.80
CA GLN A 32 4.25 52.78 14.58
C GLN A 32 5.73 53.00 14.90
N ASN A 33 6.62 52.25 14.26
CA ASN A 33 7.91 52.74 13.80
C ASN A 33 8.49 51.78 12.77
N ALA A 34 9.38 52.26 11.89
CA ALA A 34 9.83 51.54 10.71
C ALA A 34 11.28 51.88 10.34
N THR A 35 11.88 51.02 9.49
CA THR A 35 13.09 51.26 8.66
C THR A 35 14.44 51.47 9.39
N PRO A 36 15.59 51.27 8.71
CA PRO A 36 15.92 50.26 7.68
C PRO A 36 17.32 49.62 7.97
N VAL A 37 18.16 49.39 6.94
CA VAL A 37 19.59 48.96 6.96
C VAL A 37 19.79 47.44 7.16
N GLN A 38 20.54 46.70 6.34
CA GLN A 38 21.15 46.98 5.02
C GLN A 38 21.26 45.67 4.20
N ALA A 39 21.50 45.78 2.90
CA ALA A 39 21.95 44.65 2.06
C ALA A 39 23.45 44.78 1.76
N THR A 40 24.14 43.64 1.69
CA THR A 40 25.48 43.53 1.09
C THR A 40 25.54 42.31 0.18
N GLN A 41 25.93 42.55 -1.08
CA GLN A 41 26.35 41.50 -2.00
C GLN A 41 27.72 40.95 -1.58
N GLY A 42 28.06 39.76 -2.04
CA GLY A 42 29.31 39.07 -1.71
C GLY A 42 29.57 37.94 -2.69
N ASP A 43 29.75 38.28 -3.96
CA ASP A 43 30.20 37.35 -4.99
C ASP A 43 31.60 36.81 -4.63
N ASN A 44 31.84 35.52 -4.90
CA ASN A 44 33.20 34.99 -5.05
C ASN A 44 33.16 33.66 -5.83
N ASP A 45 33.62 33.72 -7.08
CA ASP A 45 33.96 32.53 -7.87
C ASP A 45 35.22 31.85 -7.33
N SER A 46 35.21 30.52 -7.28
CA SER A 46 36.33 29.58 -7.47
C SER A 46 35.74 28.16 -7.35
N SER A 47 35.77 27.25 -8.34
CA SER A 47 36.90 26.68 -9.09
C SER A 47 37.97 26.08 -8.16
N GLU A 48 38.43 24.83 -8.27
CA GLU A 48 38.23 23.76 -9.27
C GLU A 48 38.14 22.40 -8.55
N GLN A 49 37.81 21.31 -9.28
CA GLN A 49 38.46 19.98 -9.28
C GLN A 49 37.61 18.96 -10.10
N PRO A 50 38.18 17.87 -10.65
CA PRO A 50 37.71 17.31 -11.94
C PRO A 50 37.20 15.85 -11.94
N ILE A 51 36.36 15.56 -12.94
CA ILE A 51 36.32 14.35 -13.84
C ILE A 51 36.22 12.94 -13.22
N LEU A 52 35.54 12.04 -13.98
CA LEU A 52 35.44 10.57 -13.90
C LEU A 52 34.12 10.06 -13.27
N GLN A 53 33.47 9.02 -13.80
CA GLN A 53 33.37 8.50 -15.17
C GLN A 53 32.14 7.56 -15.19
N ALA A 54 31.57 7.22 -16.36
CA ALA A 54 30.43 6.31 -16.44
C ALA A 54 30.79 5.02 -17.19
N GLU A 55 30.77 3.90 -16.47
CA GLU A 55 30.62 2.53 -17.00
C GLU A 55 29.55 1.85 -16.12
N THR A 56 28.47 1.22 -16.58
CA THR A 56 28.28 0.25 -17.67
C THR A 56 29.07 -1.05 -17.50
N HIS A 57 28.56 -1.98 -16.69
CA HIS A 57 28.36 -3.36 -17.16
C HIS A 57 27.39 -4.19 -16.29
N ASP A 58 26.24 -4.51 -16.88
CA ASP A 58 25.67 -5.85 -16.80
C ASP A 58 26.31 -6.65 -17.96
N PRO A 59 26.72 -7.91 -17.75
CA PRO A 59 25.96 -8.97 -18.43
C PRO A 59 25.90 -10.29 -17.65
N ASN A 60 24.70 -10.81 -17.40
CA ASN A 60 24.48 -12.25 -17.28
C ASN A 60 23.52 -12.79 -18.34
N LYS A 61 24.01 -13.75 -19.14
CA LYS A 61 23.30 -14.34 -20.29
C LYS A 61 22.96 -15.80 -20.01
N ASN A 62 22.06 -16.33 -20.85
CA ASN A 62 21.53 -17.70 -20.93
C ASN A 62 20.24 -17.90 -20.09
N ARG A 63 19.25 -18.67 -20.57
CA ARG A 63 19.24 -19.54 -21.76
C ARG A 63 17.87 -19.66 -22.43
N ASP A 64 17.90 -20.22 -23.63
CA ASP A 64 16.81 -20.39 -24.60
C ASP A 64 15.55 -21.10 -24.05
N ASN A 65 14.38 -20.61 -24.45
CA ASN A 65 13.42 -21.34 -25.29
C ASN A 65 12.25 -20.41 -25.69
N GLY A 66 11.66 -20.49 -26.88
CA GLY A 66 11.98 -21.43 -27.96
C GLY A 66 10.79 -21.83 -28.85
N PHE A 67 9.80 -20.97 -29.06
CA PHE A 67 8.65 -21.28 -29.93
C PHE A 67 8.29 -20.10 -30.84
N GLN A 68 8.23 -20.38 -32.15
CA GLN A 68 7.58 -19.53 -33.14
C GLN A 68 6.20 -20.11 -33.46
N GLU A 69 5.19 -19.26 -33.62
CA GLU A 69 4.00 -19.65 -34.38
C GLU A 69 3.55 -18.52 -35.31
N GLN A 70 2.80 -18.89 -36.35
CA GLN A 70 2.78 -18.16 -37.61
C GLN A 70 1.70 -17.08 -37.66
N LYS A 71 2.09 -15.86 -38.04
CA LYS A 71 1.12 -14.87 -38.54
C LYS A 71 0.54 -15.37 -39.87
N LYS A 72 -0.78 -15.62 -39.91
CA LYS A 72 -1.55 -15.66 -41.15
C LYS A 72 -2.48 -14.45 -41.22
N SER A 73 -2.27 -13.61 -42.22
CA SER A 73 -3.20 -12.55 -42.60
C SER A 73 -4.50 -13.17 -43.13
N ALA A 74 -5.64 -12.58 -42.79
CA ALA A 74 -6.92 -12.84 -43.42
C ALA A 74 -7.59 -11.50 -43.74
N GLU A 75 -7.98 -11.30 -44.99
CA GLU A 75 -8.56 -10.04 -45.46
C GLU A 75 -10.03 -9.93 -45.02
N SER A 76 -10.41 -8.76 -44.50
CA SER A 76 -11.80 -8.47 -44.11
C SER A 76 -12.49 -7.68 -45.22
N ASN A 77 -13.38 -8.34 -45.97
CA ASN A 77 -14.23 -7.67 -46.96
C ASN A 77 -15.42 -7.00 -46.28
N ALA A 78 -15.38 -5.67 -46.17
CA ALA A 78 -16.50 -4.87 -45.68
C ALA A 78 -17.48 -4.52 -46.82
N PRO A 79 -18.80 -4.78 -46.69
CA PRO A 79 -19.80 -4.22 -47.59
C PRO A 79 -20.08 -2.73 -47.26
N PRO A 80 -20.53 -1.93 -48.23
CA PRO A 80 -20.71 -0.48 -48.05
C PRO A 80 -21.92 -0.12 -47.18
N GLN A 81 -21.81 0.96 -46.43
CA GLN A 81 -22.95 1.61 -45.77
C GLN A 81 -23.65 2.55 -46.76
N THR A 82 -24.97 2.40 -46.92
CA THR A 82 -25.83 3.38 -47.59
C THR A 82 -26.27 4.44 -46.60
N THR A 83 -26.10 5.72 -46.96
CA THR A 83 -26.56 6.87 -46.19
C THR A 83 -28.01 7.18 -46.53
N GLU A 84 -28.90 7.22 -45.54
CA GLU A 84 -30.18 7.93 -45.63
C GLU A 84 -30.35 8.82 -44.40
N GLU A 85 -30.67 10.09 -44.64
CA GLU A 85 -31.04 11.04 -43.60
C GLU A 85 -32.49 10.81 -43.17
N GLN A 86 -32.79 10.91 -41.88
CA GLN A 86 -34.15 11.21 -41.45
C GLN A 86 -34.17 12.02 -40.15
N THR A 87 -34.72 13.23 -40.25
CA THR A 87 -34.84 14.22 -39.18
C THR A 87 -36.02 13.90 -38.26
N SER A 88 -35.85 14.05 -36.94
CA SER A 88 -36.97 14.28 -36.03
C SER A 88 -36.53 15.04 -34.77
N ASP A 89 -37.24 16.11 -34.44
CA ASP A 89 -37.03 16.90 -33.22
C ASP A 89 -37.59 16.18 -31.99
N VAL A 90 -36.85 16.19 -30.87
CA VAL A 90 -37.45 16.08 -29.53
C VAL A 90 -36.83 17.11 -28.57
N THR A 91 -37.72 17.93 -28.02
CA THR A 91 -37.50 19.09 -27.15
C THR A 91 -36.67 18.81 -25.89
N THR A 92 -35.66 19.65 -25.64
CA THR A 92 -34.97 19.76 -24.33
C THR A 92 -35.76 20.63 -23.34
N PRO A 93 -35.71 20.33 -22.04
CA PRO A 93 -35.69 21.37 -21.02
C PRO A 93 -34.39 21.30 -20.20
N ALA A 94 -33.66 22.40 -20.12
CA ALA A 94 -32.51 22.54 -19.22
C ALA A 94 -32.96 23.05 -17.84
N GLN A 95 -32.28 22.67 -16.76
CA GLN A 95 -32.18 23.52 -15.57
C GLN A 95 -30.93 23.27 -14.72
N VAL A 96 -30.29 24.39 -14.35
CA VAL A 96 -29.55 24.67 -13.10
C VAL A 96 -28.26 23.87 -12.79
N LEU A 97 -27.17 24.63 -12.62
CA LEU A 97 -25.92 24.17 -12.00
C LEU A 97 -26.09 24.04 -10.48
N SER A 98 -25.36 23.09 -9.88
CA SER A 98 -24.83 23.27 -8.52
C SER A 98 -23.38 22.78 -8.50
N GLN A 99 -22.45 23.66 -8.13
CA GLN A 99 -21.04 23.31 -7.97
C GLN A 99 -20.76 22.97 -6.50
N ASN A 100 -20.28 21.76 -6.23
CA ASN A 100 -19.62 21.41 -4.98
C ASN A 100 -18.44 20.48 -5.28
N SER A 101 -17.24 20.88 -4.89
CA SER A 101 -15.99 20.20 -5.22
C SER A 101 -15.53 19.28 -4.08
N VAL A 102 -15.69 17.97 -4.24
CA VAL A 102 -15.16 16.95 -3.31
C VAL A 102 -14.67 15.72 -4.09
N GLY A 103 -13.47 15.25 -3.77
CA GLY A 103 -12.99 13.89 -4.11
C GLY A 103 -12.58 13.66 -5.57
N GLU A 104 -11.28 13.78 -5.85
CA GLU A 104 -10.69 13.27 -7.09
C GLU A 104 -10.54 11.73 -7.02
N VAL A 105 -11.67 11.04 -7.16
CA VAL A 105 -11.70 9.57 -7.25
C VAL A 105 -11.05 9.14 -8.57
N THR A 106 -10.22 8.09 -8.52
CA THR A 106 -9.39 7.65 -9.66
C THR A 106 -10.22 7.37 -10.91
N ARG A 107 -9.91 8.13 -11.96
CA ARG A 107 -10.80 8.38 -13.11
C ARG A 107 -11.10 7.14 -13.96
N GLU A 108 -10.28 6.11 -13.85
CA GLU A 108 -10.30 4.92 -14.72
C GLU A 108 -11.53 4.03 -14.46
N GLY A 109 -11.80 3.66 -13.20
CA GLY A 109 -12.89 2.74 -12.85
C GLY A 109 -14.29 3.25 -13.20
N SER A 110 -14.49 4.58 -13.21
CA SER A 110 -15.74 5.20 -13.66
C SER A 110 -16.01 4.93 -15.15
N THR A 111 -14.96 4.88 -15.99
CA THR A 111 -15.12 4.64 -17.43
C THR A 111 -15.56 3.21 -17.75
N ASP A 112 -15.15 2.22 -16.96
CA ASP A 112 -15.50 0.82 -17.19
C ASP A 112 -16.92 0.50 -16.72
N ILE A 113 -17.38 1.09 -15.61
CA ILE A 113 -18.79 1.03 -15.20
C ILE A 113 -19.69 1.63 -16.29
N LEU A 114 -19.28 2.75 -16.90
CA LEU A 114 -20.03 3.36 -18.01
C LEU A 114 -20.09 2.46 -19.25
N LYS A 115 -18.97 1.84 -19.65
CA LYS A 115 -18.90 0.87 -20.77
C LYS A 115 -19.80 -0.34 -20.52
N LEU A 116 -19.77 -0.93 -19.32
CA LEU A 116 -20.58 -2.08 -18.94
C LEU A 116 -22.08 -1.74 -18.96
N SER A 117 -22.46 -0.56 -18.46
CA SER A 117 -23.84 -0.05 -18.53
C SER A 117 -24.31 0.10 -19.99
N GLN A 118 -23.47 0.66 -20.86
CA GLN A 118 -23.76 0.80 -22.29
C GLN A 118 -23.91 -0.57 -22.98
N GLN A 119 -23.03 -1.53 -22.70
CA GLN A 119 -23.11 -2.90 -23.24
C GLN A 119 -24.37 -3.64 -22.78
N LEU A 120 -24.76 -3.51 -21.51
CA LEU A 120 -26.01 -4.08 -20.98
C LEU A 120 -27.24 -3.52 -21.72
N SER A 121 -27.27 -2.20 -21.99
CA SER A 121 -28.33 -1.55 -22.75
C SER A 121 -28.44 -2.11 -24.19
N THR A 122 -27.30 -2.26 -24.89
CA THR A 122 -27.27 -2.85 -26.24
C THR A 122 -27.77 -4.31 -26.24
N LEU A 123 -27.28 -5.15 -25.32
CA LEU A 123 -27.69 -6.56 -25.23
C LEU A 123 -29.18 -6.71 -24.87
N GLN A 124 -29.73 -5.81 -24.05
CA GLN A 124 -31.14 -5.81 -23.71
C GLN A 124 -32.02 -5.42 -24.90
N TYR A 125 -31.59 -4.45 -25.73
CA TYR A 125 -32.26 -4.12 -26.99
C TYR A 125 -32.23 -5.28 -27.99
N GLU A 126 -31.07 -5.93 -28.19
CA GLU A 126 -30.94 -7.10 -29.07
C GLU A 126 -31.86 -8.26 -28.64
N LYS A 127 -31.95 -8.52 -27.33
CA LYS A 127 -32.87 -9.51 -26.77
C LYS A 127 -34.33 -9.23 -27.15
N GLU A 128 -34.80 -7.99 -27.00
CA GLU A 128 -36.18 -7.63 -27.38
C GLU A 128 -36.46 -7.82 -28.88
N GLN A 129 -35.48 -7.50 -29.74
CA GLN A 129 -35.61 -7.70 -31.18
C GLN A 129 -35.65 -9.20 -31.56
N LEU A 130 -34.92 -10.05 -30.85
CA LEU A 130 -34.98 -11.50 -31.01
C LEU A 130 -36.30 -12.08 -30.49
N GLU A 131 -36.84 -11.58 -29.37
CA GLU A 131 -38.14 -12.00 -28.83
C GLU A 131 -39.30 -11.61 -29.79
N LYS A 132 -39.25 -10.43 -30.43
CA LYS A 132 -40.20 -10.02 -31.48
C LYS A 132 -40.16 -10.97 -32.69
N LYS A 133 -38.97 -11.22 -33.25
CA LYS A 133 -38.78 -12.15 -34.39
C LYS A 133 -39.22 -13.59 -34.07
N LEU A 134 -39.01 -14.04 -32.83
CA LEU A 134 -39.50 -15.36 -32.39
C LEU A 134 -41.03 -15.41 -32.36
N ALA A 135 -41.71 -14.39 -31.84
CA ALA A 135 -43.17 -14.31 -31.80
C ALA A 135 -43.79 -14.28 -33.21
N GLU A 136 -43.16 -13.59 -34.17
CA GLU A 136 -43.57 -13.58 -35.58
C GLU A 136 -43.43 -14.97 -36.22
N SER A 137 -42.28 -15.64 -36.00
CA SER A 137 -42.05 -17.01 -36.47
C SER A 137 -43.09 -18.01 -35.92
N GLU A 138 -43.53 -17.85 -34.66
CA GLU A 138 -44.56 -18.71 -34.07
C GLU A 138 -45.97 -18.43 -34.62
N ARG A 139 -46.29 -17.19 -34.99
CA ARG A 139 -47.54 -16.86 -35.71
C ARG A 139 -47.60 -17.52 -37.08
N GLU A 140 -46.54 -17.41 -37.89
CA GLU A 140 -46.52 -18.02 -39.23
C GLU A 140 -46.48 -19.56 -39.16
N ASN A 141 -45.80 -20.15 -38.16
CA ASN A 141 -45.84 -21.60 -37.93
C ASN A 141 -47.27 -22.10 -37.62
N LYS A 142 -48.06 -21.32 -36.86
CA LYS A 142 -49.48 -21.62 -36.63
C LYS A 142 -50.29 -21.56 -37.93
N ARG A 143 -50.09 -20.51 -38.74
CA ARG A 143 -50.75 -20.33 -40.04
C ARG A 143 -50.45 -21.49 -41.01
N LEU A 144 -49.20 -21.95 -41.07
CA LEU A 144 -48.81 -23.09 -41.89
C LEU A 144 -49.53 -24.37 -41.48
N LYS A 145 -49.73 -24.62 -40.18
CA LYS A 145 -50.53 -25.77 -39.69
C LYS A 145 -52.02 -25.67 -40.05
N GLU A 146 -52.58 -24.46 -40.10
CA GLU A 146 -53.96 -24.25 -40.56
C GLU A 146 -54.09 -24.51 -42.09
N ILE A 147 -53.05 -24.22 -42.88
CA ILE A 147 -52.98 -24.57 -44.31
C ILE A 147 -52.79 -26.08 -44.50
N GLU A 148 -51.88 -26.71 -43.76
CA GLU A 148 -51.66 -28.16 -43.75
C GLU A 148 -52.94 -28.92 -43.39
N LYS A 149 -53.68 -28.46 -42.38
CA LYS A 149 -54.99 -29.03 -42.04
C LYS A 149 -55.96 -28.93 -43.23
N LYS A 150 -56.13 -27.75 -43.82
CA LYS A 150 -57.02 -27.56 -44.98
C LYS A 150 -56.64 -28.43 -46.17
N TYR A 151 -55.34 -28.61 -46.43
CA TYR A 151 -54.85 -29.53 -47.47
C TYR A 151 -55.23 -30.99 -47.17
N ASN A 152 -55.07 -31.44 -45.92
CA ASN A 152 -55.46 -32.79 -45.49
C ASN A 152 -56.98 -33.00 -45.39
N ASP A 153 -57.77 -31.94 -45.20
CA ASP A 153 -59.23 -31.97 -45.27
C ASP A 153 -59.67 -32.12 -46.75
N ILE A 154 -59.16 -31.26 -47.66
CA ILE A 154 -59.39 -31.35 -49.12
C ILE A 154 -58.92 -32.70 -49.67
N LYS A 155 -57.78 -33.23 -49.23
CA LYS A 155 -57.28 -34.55 -49.66
C LYS A 155 -58.28 -35.66 -49.33
N ARG A 156 -58.86 -35.66 -48.13
CA ARG A 156 -59.85 -36.65 -47.70
C ARG A 156 -61.19 -36.50 -48.42
N GLU A 157 -61.60 -35.28 -48.74
CA GLU A 157 -62.77 -35.02 -49.60
C GLU A 157 -62.57 -35.51 -51.05
N ASN A 158 -61.31 -35.67 -51.50
CA ASN A 158 -60.95 -36.12 -52.85
C ASN A 158 -60.33 -37.54 -52.88
N GLU A 159 -60.39 -38.30 -51.79
CA GLU A 159 -59.91 -39.70 -51.71
C GLU A 159 -60.93 -40.69 -52.33
N PHE A 160 -61.32 -40.41 -53.58
CA PHE A 160 -62.06 -41.34 -54.41
C PHE A 160 -61.06 -42.27 -55.11
N GLU A 161 -60.57 -43.28 -54.39
CA GLU A 161 -59.46 -44.15 -54.84
C GLU A 161 -59.73 -44.79 -56.22
N PRO A 162 -58.90 -44.51 -57.24
CA PRO A 162 -58.87 -45.30 -58.45
C PRO A 162 -58.02 -46.57 -58.21
N GLN A 163 -58.52 -47.50 -57.39
CA GLN A 163 -57.85 -48.78 -57.14
C GLN A 163 -57.84 -49.67 -58.41
N SER A 164 -56.91 -49.41 -59.33
CA SER A 164 -56.52 -50.35 -60.40
C SER A 164 -55.41 -49.79 -61.29
N ASP A 165 -54.21 -50.36 -61.19
CA ASP A 165 -53.14 -50.24 -62.19
C ASP A 165 -53.38 -51.12 -63.44
N ASP A 166 -54.58 -51.66 -63.67
CA ASP A 166 -54.92 -52.35 -64.92
C ASP A 166 -54.89 -51.34 -66.09
N PRO A 167 -53.98 -51.48 -67.08
CA PRO A 167 -53.97 -50.60 -68.26
C PRO A 167 -55.24 -50.76 -69.11
N ASN A 168 -56.02 -51.83 -68.89
CA ASN A 168 -57.33 -52.04 -69.50
C ASN A 168 -58.48 -51.36 -68.72
N LEU A 169 -58.23 -50.70 -67.58
CA LEU A 169 -59.29 -50.04 -66.80
C LEU A 169 -60.02 -48.98 -67.63
N ILE A 170 -59.29 -48.14 -68.37
CA ILE A 170 -59.89 -47.13 -69.26
C ILE A 170 -60.72 -47.80 -70.37
N PRO A 171 -60.20 -48.75 -71.18
CA PRO A 171 -61.01 -49.54 -72.11
C PRO A 171 -62.23 -50.25 -71.49
N ARG A 172 -62.10 -50.81 -70.29
CA ARG A 172 -63.17 -51.54 -69.58
C ARG A 172 -64.25 -50.60 -69.05
N TRP A 173 -63.87 -49.46 -68.47
CA TRP A 173 -64.78 -48.43 -67.99
C TRP A 173 -65.51 -47.76 -69.16
N TRP A 174 -64.78 -47.44 -70.24
CA TRP A 174 -65.35 -46.92 -71.49
C TRP A 174 -66.37 -47.88 -72.11
N ASN A 175 -66.04 -49.17 -72.19
CA ASN A 175 -66.97 -50.19 -72.69
C ASN A 175 -68.18 -50.34 -71.75
N ARG A 176 -68.00 -50.36 -70.42
CA ARG A 176 -69.13 -50.36 -69.47
C ARG A 176 -70.04 -49.15 -69.64
N LEU A 177 -69.48 -47.94 -69.71
CA LEU A 177 -70.22 -46.69 -69.93
C LEU A 177 -71.04 -46.76 -71.23
N TYR A 178 -70.41 -47.19 -72.33
CA TYR A 178 -71.05 -47.38 -73.64
C TYR A 178 -72.18 -48.42 -73.60
N GLN A 179 -71.99 -49.56 -72.92
CA GLN A 179 -73.03 -50.57 -72.74
C GLN A 179 -74.19 -50.06 -71.86
N SER A 180 -73.92 -49.31 -70.79
CA SER A 180 -74.96 -48.69 -69.97
C SER A 180 -75.78 -47.66 -70.75
N LEU A 181 -75.14 -46.84 -71.58
CA LEU A 181 -75.81 -45.86 -72.43
C LEU A 181 -76.66 -46.53 -73.52
N ILE A 182 -76.18 -47.63 -74.13
CA ILE A 182 -76.98 -48.46 -75.05
C ILE A 182 -78.18 -49.09 -74.33
N ALA A 183 -77.99 -49.67 -73.15
CA ALA A 183 -79.07 -50.29 -72.38
C ALA A 183 -80.13 -49.27 -71.98
N GLN A 184 -79.72 -48.07 -71.57
CA GLN A 184 -80.64 -46.97 -71.24
C GLN A 184 -81.43 -46.49 -72.47
N PHE A 185 -80.79 -46.38 -73.64
CA PHE A 185 -81.47 -46.07 -74.90
C PHE A 185 -82.48 -47.16 -75.29
N GLN A 186 -82.10 -48.43 -75.20
CA GLN A 186 -82.98 -49.58 -75.48
C GLN A 186 -84.18 -49.66 -74.53
N GLN A 187 -84.02 -49.33 -73.25
CA GLN A 187 -85.10 -49.35 -72.25
C GLN A 187 -86.05 -48.14 -72.35
N THR A 188 -85.57 -46.97 -72.80
CA THR A 188 -86.38 -45.73 -72.80
C THR A 188 -86.98 -45.39 -74.16
N GLY A 189 -86.46 -45.95 -75.25
CA GLY A 189 -86.99 -45.75 -76.61
C GLY A 189 -86.88 -44.31 -77.15
N LYS A 190 -86.18 -43.42 -76.43
CA LYS A 190 -86.00 -42.01 -76.80
C LYS A 190 -84.52 -41.65 -76.75
N ALA A 191 -83.99 -41.21 -77.88
CA ALA A 191 -82.68 -40.58 -77.93
C ALA A 191 -82.76 -39.18 -77.32
N THR A 192 -82.05 -38.95 -76.21
CA THR A 192 -81.75 -37.61 -75.68
C THR A 192 -80.44 -37.03 -76.23
N TYR A 193 -79.72 -37.79 -77.06
CA TYR A 193 -78.45 -37.43 -77.71
C TYR A 193 -78.41 -37.98 -79.14
N ASP A 194 -77.72 -37.31 -80.04
CA ASP A 194 -77.71 -37.66 -81.46
C ASP A 194 -76.90 -38.95 -81.73
N PRO A 195 -77.47 -39.96 -82.43
CA PRO A 195 -76.73 -41.15 -82.86
C PRO A 195 -75.47 -40.87 -83.69
N ASP A 196 -75.39 -39.75 -84.42
CA ASP A 196 -74.22 -39.38 -85.22
C ASP A 196 -73.09 -38.72 -84.42
N GLU A 197 -73.39 -38.08 -83.28
CA GLU A 197 -72.37 -37.71 -82.28
C GLU A 197 -71.74 -38.99 -81.70
N TYR A 198 -72.55 -40.00 -81.38
CA TYR A 198 -72.05 -41.30 -80.93
C TYR A 198 -71.22 -42.03 -81.99
N LYS A 199 -71.58 -41.94 -83.29
CA LYS A 199 -70.71 -42.46 -84.37
C LYS A 199 -69.40 -41.69 -84.46
N THR A 200 -69.39 -40.40 -84.18
CA THR A 200 -68.18 -39.56 -84.18
C THR A 200 -67.25 -39.93 -83.02
N ILE A 201 -67.79 -40.10 -81.82
CA ILE A 201 -67.07 -40.64 -80.65
C ILE A 201 -66.50 -42.05 -80.94
N ARG A 202 -67.29 -42.91 -81.59
CA ARG A 202 -66.89 -44.27 -81.99
C ARG A 202 -65.89 -44.32 -83.16
N ARG A 203 -65.70 -43.23 -83.91
CA ARG A 203 -64.68 -43.12 -84.97
C ARG A 203 -63.29 -42.80 -84.43
N TYR A 204 -63.18 -42.21 -83.23
CA TYR A 204 -61.90 -41.79 -82.66
C TYR A 204 -61.63 -42.31 -81.24
N PRO A 205 -61.85 -43.62 -80.93
CA PRO A 205 -61.57 -44.17 -79.61
C PRO A 205 -60.08 -43.99 -79.25
N ASP A 206 -59.17 -44.22 -80.20
CA ASP A 206 -57.72 -43.99 -80.01
C ASP A 206 -57.40 -42.52 -79.71
N GLY A 207 -58.19 -41.57 -80.23
CA GLY A 207 -58.01 -40.14 -79.95
C GLY A 207 -58.38 -39.81 -78.51
N ILE A 208 -59.53 -40.30 -78.05
CA ILE A 208 -60.01 -40.14 -76.67
C ILE A 208 -59.08 -40.87 -75.70
N ILE A 209 -58.68 -42.10 -76.01
CA ILE A 209 -57.73 -42.89 -75.20
C ILE A 209 -56.36 -42.20 -75.12
N LYS A 210 -55.84 -41.64 -76.23
CA LYS A 210 -54.59 -40.84 -76.20
C LYS A 210 -54.73 -39.55 -75.40
N LEU A 211 -55.90 -38.90 -75.40
CA LEU A 211 -56.16 -37.75 -74.53
C LEU A 211 -56.22 -38.14 -73.06
N LEU A 212 -56.89 -39.24 -72.70
CA LEU A 212 -56.94 -39.75 -71.33
C LEU A 212 -55.55 -40.18 -70.83
N TYR A 213 -54.74 -40.87 -71.64
CA TYR A 213 -53.35 -41.19 -71.27
C TYR A 213 -52.48 -39.93 -71.12
N LYS A 214 -52.64 -38.91 -71.97
CA LYS A 214 -51.95 -37.61 -71.81
C LYS A 214 -52.35 -36.91 -70.51
N LEU A 215 -53.65 -36.86 -70.21
CA LEU A 215 -54.18 -36.24 -69.00
C LEU A 215 -53.70 -36.98 -67.75
N ASN A 216 -53.81 -38.32 -67.72
CA ASN A 216 -53.34 -39.14 -66.62
C ASN A 216 -51.81 -38.98 -66.42
N LYS A 217 -51.03 -38.89 -67.51
CA LYS A 217 -49.61 -38.59 -67.40
C LYS A 217 -49.35 -37.19 -66.82
N SER A 218 -50.07 -36.15 -67.27
CA SER A 218 -49.94 -34.79 -66.69
C SER A 218 -50.23 -34.80 -65.20
N ILE A 219 -51.28 -35.50 -64.78
CA ILE A 219 -51.67 -35.65 -63.36
C ILE A 219 -50.57 -36.37 -62.56
N GLU A 220 -49.98 -37.46 -63.08
CA GLU A 220 -48.89 -38.17 -62.39
C GLU A 220 -47.56 -37.39 -62.40
N ASP A 221 -47.25 -36.64 -63.46
CA ASP A 221 -46.09 -35.74 -63.52
C ASP A 221 -46.24 -34.57 -62.52
N GLU A 222 -47.44 -33.96 -62.44
CA GLU A 222 -47.78 -32.91 -61.46
C GLU A 222 -47.76 -33.43 -60.01
N LYS A 223 -48.39 -34.58 -59.75
CA LYS A 223 -48.38 -35.30 -58.47
C LYS A 223 -46.96 -35.64 -58.02
N SER A 224 -46.11 -36.09 -58.94
CA SER A 224 -44.68 -36.33 -58.68
C SER A 224 -43.94 -35.03 -58.32
N GLY A 225 -44.25 -33.92 -59.01
CA GLY A 225 -43.75 -32.60 -58.67
C GLY A 225 -44.17 -32.12 -57.28
N LEU A 226 -45.45 -32.27 -56.94
CA LEU A 226 -46.02 -31.93 -55.63
C LEU A 226 -45.42 -32.77 -54.49
N LEU A 227 -45.27 -34.08 -54.68
CA LEU A 227 -44.63 -34.97 -53.69
C LEU A 227 -43.16 -34.60 -53.46
N LYS A 228 -42.41 -34.27 -54.53
CA LYS A 228 -41.02 -33.80 -54.43
C LYS A 228 -40.92 -32.45 -53.70
N TRP A 229 -41.83 -31.52 -53.99
CA TRP A 229 -41.91 -30.23 -53.29
C TRP A 229 -42.25 -30.40 -51.80
N LEU A 230 -43.22 -31.26 -51.49
CA LEU A 230 -43.64 -31.57 -50.11
C LEU A 230 -42.49 -32.21 -49.30
N SER A 231 -41.74 -33.13 -49.91
CA SER A 231 -40.53 -33.70 -49.30
C SER A 231 -39.50 -32.62 -48.96
N GLY A 232 -39.22 -31.70 -49.89
CA GLY A 232 -38.29 -30.58 -49.66
C GLY A 232 -38.76 -29.62 -48.55
N LYS A 233 -40.08 -29.40 -48.43
CA LYS A 233 -40.66 -28.61 -47.34
C LYS A 233 -40.60 -29.33 -45.98
N ASN A 234 -40.76 -30.65 -45.95
CA ASN A 234 -40.58 -31.43 -44.73
C ASN A 234 -39.11 -31.41 -44.24
N ASP A 235 -38.14 -31.50 -45.15
CA ASP A 235 -36.71 -31.31 -44.82
C ASP A 235 -36.41 -29.92 -44.26
N GLU A 236 -37.02 -28.88 -44.83
CA GLU A 236 -36.88 -27.50 -44.36
C GLU A 236 -37.49 -27.32 -42.95
N ILE A 237 -38.69 -27.85 -42.72
CA ILE A 237 -39.36 -27.86 -41.41
C ILE A 237 -38.51 -28.63 -40.38
N TYR A 238 -37.90 -29.75 -40.74
CA TYR A 238 -36.99 -30.49 -39.86
C TYR A 238 -35.75 -29.66 -39.48
N ARG A 239 -35.11 -29.00 -40.46
CA ARG A 239 -33.96 -28.10 -40.20
C ARG A 239 -34.35 -26.93 -39.28
N LEU A 240 -35.49 -26.30 -39.52
CA LEU A 240 -36.00 -25.18 -38.71
C LEU A 240 -36.35 -25.61 -37.28
N ASN A 241 -36.90 -26.80 -37.07
CA ASN A 241 -37.12 -27.35 -35.72
C ASN A 241 -35.80 -27.68 -35.01
N LYS A 242 -34.78 -28.16 -35.74
CA LYS A 242 -33.44 -28.39 -35.18
C LYS A 242 -32.75 -27.08 -34.75
N THR A 243 -32.79 -26.03 -35.57
CA THR A 243 -32.22 -24.72 -35.20
C THR A 243 -33.00 -24.06 -34.06
N LYS A 244 -34.34 -24.11 -34.08
CA LYS A 244 -35.17 -23.62 -32.97
C LYS A 244 -34.86 -24.33 -31.63
N THR A 245 -34.58 -25.63 -31.67
CA THR A 245 -34.19 -26.40 -30.48
C THR A 245 -32.81 -26.00 -29.97
N LEU A 246 -31.84 -25.74 -30.86
CA LEU A 246 -30.52 -25.24 -30.50
C LEU A 246 -30.59 -23.82 -29.90
N LEU A 247 -31.35 -22.91 -30.53
CA LEU A 247 -31.57 -21.55 -30.03
C LEU A 247 -32.19 -21.55 -28.62
N LYS A 248 -33.17 -22.42 -28.35
CA LYS A 248 -33.74 -22.57 -27.00
C LYS A 248 -32.68 -22.96 -25.96
N LYS A 249 -31.77 -23.88 -26.28
CA LYS A 249 -30.67 -24.25 -25.37
C LYS A 249 -29.75 -23.06 -25.10
N ASN A 250 -29.32 -22.35 -26.15
CA ASN A 250 -28.45 -21.19 -26.02
C ASN A 250 -29.10 -20.09 -25.16
N VAL A 251 -30.39 -19.80 -25.35
CA VAL A 251 -31.14 -18.85 -24.52
C VAL A 251 -31.15 -19.28 -23.04
N THR A 252 -31.39 -20.56 -22.73
CA THR A 252 -31.33 -21.03 -21.33
C THR A 252 -29.92 -20.96 -20.73
N THR A 253 -28.87 -21.17 -21.52
CA THR A 253 -27.48 -21.01 -21.07
C THR A 253 -27.19 -19.55 -20.73
N LEU A 254 -27.46 -18.62 -21.65
CA LEU A 254 -27.26 -17.18 -21.44
C LEU A 254 -28.07 -16.64 -20.26
N GLN A 255 -29.31 -17.10 -20.07
CA GLN A 255 -30.13 -16.76 -18.89
C GLN A 255 -29.51 -17.24 -17.57
N SER A 256 -28.80 -18.37 -17.57
CA SER A 256 -28.07 -18.86 -16.38
C SER A 256 -26.79 -18.06 -16.10
N GLU A 257 -26.14 -17.58 -17.17
CA GLU A 257 -24.91 -16.78 -17.10
C GLU A 257 -25.19 -15.35 -16.64
N ILE A 258 -26.22 -14.70 -17.18
CA ILE A 258 -26.73 -13.40 -16.71
C ILE A 258 -27.02 -13.44 -15.20
N LYS A 259 -27.67 -14.51 -14.70
CA LYS A 259 -27.93 -14.66 -13.26
C LYS A 259 -26.65 -14.77 -12.43
N LYS A 260 -25.64 -15.51 -12.90
CA LYS A 260 -24.33 -15.60 -12.21
C LYS A 260 -23.63 -14.23 -12.16
N LEU A 261 -23.64 -13.49 -13.26
CA LEU A 261 -23.06 -12.15 -13.34
C LEU A 261 -23.80 -11.17 -12.42
N GLN A 262 -25.14 -11.24 -12.35
CA GLN A 262 -25.94 -10.45 -11.41
C GLN A 262 -25.59 -10.74 -9.94
N SER A 263 -25.45 -12.02 -9.56
CA SER A 263 -25.01 -12.39 -8.20
C SER A 263 -23.59 -11.90 -7.89
N SER A 264 -22.65 -12.07 -8.83
CA SER A 264 -21.27 -11.61 -8.64
C SER A 264 -21.16 -10.08 -8.56
N ASN A 265 -21.97 -9.34 -9.33
CA ASN A 265 -22.01 -7.88 -9.24
C ASN A 265 -22.55 -7.38 -7.88
N ALA A 266 -23.54 -8.08 -7.30
CA ALA A 266 -24.03 -7.76 -5.96
C ALA A 266 -22.98 -8.02 -4.87
N GLU A 267 -22.21 -9.12 -4.99
CA GLU A 267 -21.08 -9.42 -4.09
C GLU A 267 -19.97 -8.35 -4.19
N LEU A 268 -19.62 -7.93 -5.42
CA LEU A 268 -18.67 -6.85 -5.66
C LEU A 268 -19.15 -5.50 -5.09
N GLN A 269 -20.44 -5.21 -5.19
CA GLN A 269 -21.00 -3.98 -4.63
C GLN A 269 -20.87 -3.94 -3.10
N LEU A 270 -21.25 -5.02 -2.39
CA LEU A 270 -21.06 -5.14 -0.94
C LEU A 270 -19.57 -4.99 -0.54
N ARG A 271 -18.65 -5.49 -1.37
CA ARG A 271 -17.21 -5.34 -1.15
C ARG A 271 -16.71 -3.90 -1.36
N VAL A 272 -17.30 -3.14 -2.28
CA VAL A 272 -17.02 -1.71 -2.46
C VAL A 272 -17.52 -0.90 -1.25
N GLU A 273 -18.73 -1.19 -0.77
CA GLU A 273 -19.31 -0.54 0.42
C GLU A 273 -18.43 -0.79 1.67
N SER A 274 -17.95 -2.03 1.87
CA SER A 274 -17.00 -2.36 2.95
C SER A 274 -15.62 -1.69 2.81
N LEU A 275 -15.13 -1.48 1.59
CA LEU A 275 -13.88 -0.75 1.34
C LEU A 275 -14.04 0.75 1.68
N GLN A 276 -15.19 1.36 1.37
CA GLN A 276 -15.49 2.75 1.72
C GLN A 276 -15.57 2.96 3.24
N GLU A 277 -16.16 2.00 3.97
CA GLU A 277 -16.16 2.01 5.44
C GLU A 277 -14.74 1.95 6.02
N MET A 278 -13.87 1.08 5.48
CA MET A 278 -12.47 1.01 5.91
C MET A 278 -11.67 2.29 5.57
N GLU A 279 -11.95 2.94 4.44
CA GLU A 279 -11.33 4.22 4.08
C GLU A 279 -11.72 5.36 5.04
N ALA A 280 -13.01 5.42 5.42
CA ALA A 280 -13.51 6.39 6.41
C ALA A 280 -12.87 6.15 7.80
N ASN A 281 -12.77 4.89 8.23
CA ASN A 281 -12.10 4.52 9.47
C ASN A 281 -10.59 4.85 9.46
N TYR A 282 -9.91 4.65 8.32
CA TYR A 282 -8.51 5.04 8.16
C TYR A 282 -8.31 6.56 8.28
N LYS A 283 -9.16 7.36 7.65
CA LYS A 283 -9.13 8.84 7.74
C LYS A 283 -9.32 9.32 9.19
N SER A 284 -10.32 8.79 9.89
CA SER A 284 -10.56 9.07 11.32
C SER A 284 -9.35 8.72 12.21
N LEU A 285 -8.69 7.58 11.94
CA LEU A 285 -7.47 7.18 12.65
C LEU A 285 -6.28 8.11 12.34
N GLN A 286 -6.15 8.57 11.09
CA GLN A 286 -5.13 9.52 10.67
C GLN A 286 -5.32 10.89 11.34
N GLU A 287 -6.55 11.40 11.41
CA GLU A 287 -6.89 12.64 12.12
C GLU A 287 -6.53 12.54 13.61
N ARG A 288 -6.90 11.43 14.27
CA ARG A 288 -6.54 11.17 15.68
C ARG A 288 -5.03 11.07 15.91
N ASN A 289 -4.28 10.51 14.97
CA ASN A 289 -2.81 10.46 15.02
C ASN A 289 -2.20 11.87 14.90
N ASN A 290 -2.71 12.68 13.98
CA ASN A 290 -2.32 14.09 13.83
C ASN A 290 -2.63 14.91 15.10
N GLU A 291 -3.79 14.71 15.73
CA GLU A 291 -4.15 15.33 17.01
C GLU A 291 -3.16 14.95 18.13
N LEU A 292 -2.84 13.65 18.25
CA LEU A 292 -1.87 13.14 19.23
C LEU A 292 -0.48 13.75 19.01
N ASN A 293 0.02 13.79 17.77
CA ASN A 293 1.31 14.42 17.44
C ASN A 293 1.31 15.93 17.74
N ALA A 294 0.20 16.64 17.48
CA ALA A 294 0.03 18.04 17.83
C ALA A 294 -0.07 18.28 19.35
N ARG A 295 -0.52 17.28 20.13
CA ARG A 295 -0.52 17.30 21.60
C ARG A 295 0.87 16.99 22.16
N CYS A 296 1.56 15.97 21.65
CA CYS A 296 2.95 15.67 22.02
C CYS A 296 3.88 16.85 21.70
N THR A 297 3.71 17.50 20.54
CA THR A 297 4.49 18.69 20.17
C THR A 297 4.23 19.87 21.13
N ARG A 298 3.00 20.05 21.62
CA ARG A 298 2.68 21.05 22.65
C ARG A 298 3.32 20.71 24.00
N LEU A 299 3.16 19.48 24.48
CA LEU A 299 3.78 19.02 25.72
C LEU A 299 5.32 19.10 25.68
N VAL A 300 5.95 18.77 24.55
CA VAL A 300 7.41 18.95 24.38
C VAL A 300 7.78 20.44 24.49
N ARG A 301 7.05 21.35 23.83
CA ARG A 301 7.29 22.79 23.95
C ARG A 301 7.07 23.32 25.37
N GLU A 302 6.02 22.88 26.06
CA GLU A 302 5.72 23.24 27.45
C GLU A 302 6.82 22.72 28.41
N ILE A 303 7.27 21.49 28.22
CA ILE A 303 8.44 20.94 28.94
C ILE A 303 9.70 21.74 28.60
N THR A 304 9.92 22.15 27.35
CA THR A 304 11.07 22.98 26.96
C THR A 304 10.99 24.38 27.57
N THR A 305 9.83 25.06 27.56
CA THR A 305 9.71 26.42 28.14
C THR A 305 9.87 26.39 29.66
N LEU A 306 9.25 25.42 30.36
CA LEU A 306 9.51 25.16 31.77
C LEU A 306 11.00 24.83 32.02
N LYS A 307 11.66 24.13 31.09
CA LYS A 307 13.12 23.89 31.06
C LYS A 307 13.95 25.04 30.45
N THR A 308 13.44 26.27 30.41
CA THR A 308 14.24 27.47 30.03
C THR A 308 14.15 28.62 31.03
N GLY A 309 13.46 28.44 32.16
CA GLY A 309 13.78 29.24 33.36
C GLY A 309 15.21 28.93 33.81
N GLU A 310 15.93 29.94 34.33
CA GLU A 310 17.40 29.98 34.45
C GLU A 310 18.05 28.84 35.26
N ALA A 311 17.28 28.07 36.02
CA ALA A 311 17.74 26.85 36.70
C ALA A 311 18.08 25.66 35.77
N ASN A 312 17.75 25.74 34.47
CA ASN A 312 17.80 24.59 33.54
C ASN A 312 19.03 24.57 32.63
N THR A 313 20.21 24.78 33.19
CA THR A 313 21.43 24.31 32.52
C THR A 313 21.39 22.77 32.52
N PRO A 314 21.49 22.07 31.36
CA PRO A 314 21.42 20.61 31.32
C PRO A 314 22.43 19.98 32.28
N GLN A 315 22.05 18.93 33.02
CA GLN A 315 22.85 18.35 34.11
C GLN A 315 24.33 18.15 33.72
N HIS A 316 24.58 17.55 32.54
CA HIS A 316 25.93 17.32 32.02
C HIS A 316 26.73 18.60 31.70
N GLN A 317 26.11 19.74 31.45
CA GLN A 317 26.81 21.02 31.27
C GLN A 317 27.28 21.60 32.61
N LEU A 318 26.52 21.39 33.69
CA LEU A 318 26.97 21.70 35.06
C LEU A 318 28.11 20.76 35.47
N LEU A 319 27.91 19.46 35.33
CA LEU A 319 28.94 18.45 35.64
C LEU A 319 30.21 18.63 34.81
N PHE A 320 30.09 19.00 33.53
CA PHE A 320 31.25 19.35 32.69
C PHE A 320 31.99 20.59 33.19
N LYS A 321 31.26 21.64 33.61
CA LYS A 321 31.88 22.85 34.19
C LYS A 321 32.67 22.51 35.45
N ASP A 322 32.08 21.73 36.34
CA ASP A 322 32.68 21.43 37.65
C ASP A 322 33.81 20.38 37.50
N PHE A 323 33.70 19.45 36.55
CA PHE A 323 34.80 18.60 36.08
C PHE A 323 35.96 19.41 35.52
N LYS A 324 35.68 20.44 34.72
CA LYS A 324 36.72 21.31 34.15
C LYS A 324 37.38 22.19 35.22
N GLU A 325 36.64 22.69 36.19
CA GLU A 325 37.21 23.41 37.35
C GLU A 325 38.15 22.50 38.15
N LEU A 326 37.73 21.27 38.46
CA LEU A 326 38.54 20.29 39.16
C LEU A 326 39.82 19.95 38.37
N LYS A 327 39.68 19.68 37.06
CA LYS A 327 40.77 19.37 36.10
C LYS A 327 41.79 20.50 35.99
N ASP A 328 41.33 21.69 35.62
CA ASP A 328 42.18 22.80 35.19
C ASP A 328 42.61 23.72 36.33
N GLN A 329 41.93 23.70 37.48
CA GLN A 329 42.25 24.53 38.65
C GLN A 329 42.76 23.70 39.83
N ASP A 330 41.92 22.84 40.43
CA ASP A 330 42.26 22.21 41.72
C ASP A 330 43.40 21.18 41.59
N PHE A 331 43.30 20.22 40.67
CA PHE A 331 44.38 19.26 40.39
C PHE A 331 45.68 19.97 39.97
N LYS A 332 45.59 21.06 39.22
CA LYS A 332 46.73 21.89 38.78
C LYS A 332 47.39 22.65 39.92
N SER A 333 46.58 23.20 40.84
CA SER A 333 47.04 23.92 42.04
C SER A 333 47.76 22.97 42.99
N ILE A 334 47.12 21.84 43.33
CA ILE A 334 47.63 20.90 44.32
C ILE A 334 48.85 20.13 43.81
N SER A 335 48.89 19.74 42.51
CA SER A 335 50.11 19.17 41.92
C SER A 335 51.31 20.12 41.97
N ASN A 336 51.11 21.44 41.81
CA ASN A 336 52.16 22.43 42.02
C ASN A 336 52.55 22.59 43.51
N LYS A 337 51.59 22.51 44.46
CA LYS A 337 51.89 22.55 45.91
C LYS A 337 52.72 21.33 46.34
N ILE A 338 52.37 20.12 45.89
CA ILE A 338 53.13 18.88 46.16
C ILE A 338 54.54 18.97 45.58
N PHE A 339 54.71 19.35 44.30
CA PHE A 339 56.03 19.53 43.71
C PHE A 339 56.88 20.58 44.47
N SER A 340 56.23 21.65 44.94
CA SER A 340 56.87 22.69 45.76
C SER A 340 57.22 22.23 47.18
N LEU A 341 56.67 21.12 47.65
CA LEU A 341 56.98 20.47 48.93
C LEU A 341 58.09 19.41 48.74
N PHE A 342 58.00 18.58 47.69
CA PHE A 342 59.04 17.67 47.22
C PHE A 342 60.41 18.36 47.13
N HIS A 343 60.50 19.48 46.43
CA HIS A 343 61.75 20.24 46.27
C HIS A 343 62.30 20.79 47.61
N LYS A 344 61.47 20.93 48.66
CA LYS A 344 61.95 21.33 50.00
C LYS A 344 62.46 20.13 50.81
N CYS A 345 61.80 18.98 50.68
CA CYS A 345 62.27 17.73 51.28
C CYS A 345 63.54 17.18 50.59
N GLN A 346 63.70 17.42 49.28
CA GLN A 346 64.83 16.96 48.47
C GLN A 346 65.44 18.11 47.64
N PRO A 347 66.18 19.05 48.26
CA PRO A 347 66.73 20.22 47.55
C PRO A 347 67.82 19.90 46.52
N GLY A 348 68.32 18.66 46.47
CA GLY A 348 69.23 18.16 45.43
C GLY A 348 68.54 17.58 44.19
N ALA A 349 67.21 17.42 44.18
CA ALA A 349 66.48 16.89 43.04
C ALA A 349 66.49 17.89 41.87
N GLN A 350 66.97 17.48 40.69
CA GLN A 350 67.14 18.37 39.55
C GLN A 350 65.80 18.90 39.01
N GLN A 351 65.68 20.23 38.90
CA GLN A 351 64.49 20.90 38.35
C GLN A 351 64.19 20.59 36.86
N ALA A 352 65.13 19.95 36.15
CA ALA A 352 65.10 19.73 34.70
C ALA A 352 63.74 19.20 34.19
N ASN A 353 63.13 18.28 34.93
CA ASN A 353 61.89 17.61 34.54
C ASN A 353 60.63 18.14 35.25
N ARG A 354 60.62 19.39 35.78
CA ARG A 354 59.48 19.97 36.52
C ARG A 354 58.11 19.75 35.85
N LYS A 355 58.02 19.88 34.51
CA LYS A 355 56.76 19.64 33.77
C LYS A 355 56.29 18.18 33.89
N SER A 356 57.20 17.22 33.70
CA SER A 356 56.92 15.79 33.79
C SER A 356 56.56 15.37 35.21
N GLU A 357 57.30 15.82 36.23
CA GLU A 357 56.98 15.46 37.62
C GLU A 357 55.63 16.03 38.09
N ILE A 358 55.29 17.26 37.70
CA ILE A 358 53.95 17.82 37.96
C ILE A 358 52.86 17.03 37.23
N ALA A 359 53.13 16.51 36.03
CA ALA A 359 52.19 15.68 35.29
C ALA A 359 51.98 14.31 35.96
N LYS A 360 53.05 13.64 36.40
CA LYS A 360 53.00 12.39 37.17
C LYS A 360 52.22 12.56 38.48
N ILE A 361 52.53 13.59 39.26
CA ILE A 361 51.80 13.93 40.50
C ILE A 361 50.29 14.10 40.20
N ARG A 362 49.95 14.74 39.08
CA ARG A 362 48.55 14.98 38.71
C ARG A 362 47.82 13.72 38.25
N TYR A 363 48.48 12.86 37.48
CA TYR A 363 47.96 11.54 37.12
C TYR A 363 47.66 10.74 38.39
N GLU A 364 48.62 10.58 39.29
CA GLU A 364 48.45 9.78 40.52
C GLU A 364 47.35 10.36 41.43
N LEU A 365 47.26 11.69 41.58
CA LEU A 365 46.14 12.33 42.28
C LEU A 365 44.79 12.03 41.63
N SER A 366 44.67 12.21 40.31
CA SER A 366 43.38 12.07 39.63
C SER A 366 42.95 10.60 39.52
N LYS A 367 43.89 9.67 39.39
CA LYS A 367 43.72 8.21 39.53
C LYS A 367 43.20 7.86 40.92
N ALA A 368 43.90 8.30 41.96
CA ALA A 368 43.56 7.98 43.35
C ALA A 368 42.22 8.57 43.82
N ILE A 369 41.69 9.59 43.13
CA ILE A 369 40.42 10.24 43.47
C ILE A 369 39.30 9.79 42.52
N LEU A 370 39.45 10.02 41.22
CA LEU A 370 38.37 9.81 40.26
C LEU A 370 38.14 8.34 39.92
N LEU A 371 39.19 7.53 39.72
CA LEU A 371 39.02 6.10 39.46
C LEU A 371 38.65 5.33 40.72
N LYS A 372 39.29 5.60 41.87
CA LYS A 372 38.87 4.96 43.13
C LYS A 372 37.44 5.38 43.51
N GLY A 373 37.06 6.63 43.26
CA GLY A 373 35.68 7.09 43.38
C GLY A 373 34.71 6.33 42.49
N LEU A 374 35.07 6.10 41.22
CA LEU A 374 34.23 5.40 40.27
C LEU A 374 34.11 3.91 40.64
N GLU A 375 35.21 3.28 41.04
CA GLU A 375 35.19 1.93 41.62
C GLU A 375 34.31 1.82 42.87
N ILE A 376 34.22 2.87 43.69
CA ILE A 376 33.39 2.88 44.90
C ILE A 376 31.91 3.13 44.55
N SER A 377 31.58 4.12 43.71
CA SER A 377 30.21 4.43 43.27
C SER A 377 29.61 3.32 42.35
N ILE A 378 30.44 2.42 41.79
CA ILE A 378 29.99 1.19 41.11
C ILE A 378 29.74 0.03 42.08
N LYS A 379 30.45 -0.03 43.23
CA LYS A 379 30.34 -1.13 44.22
C LYS A 379 29.33 -0.83 45.34
N ASN A 380 29.18 0.45 45.68
CA ASN A 380 28.31 1.00 46.71
C ASN A 380 27.35 1.98 46.03
N GLU A 381 26.07 1.98 46.38
CA GLU A 381 25.06 2.89 45.78
C GLU A 381 25.36 4.38 46.01
N ASN A 382 26.21 4.73 46.99
CA ASN A 382 26.66 6.09 47.29
C ASN A 382 28.08 6.04 47.88
N ILE A 383 28.89 7.09 47.67
CA ILE A 383 30.19 7.26 48.34
C ILE A 383 30.00 7.79 49.78
N THR A 384 30.78 7.28 50.74
CA THR A 384 30.65 7.66 52.18
C THR A 384 31.79 8.55 52.69
N ASP A 385 31.57 9.24 53.82
CA ASP A 385 32.62 9.96 54.57
C ASP A 385 33.83 9.05 54.92
N GLY A 386 33.57 7.75 55.13
CA GLY A 386 34.60 6.75 55.35
C GLY A 386 35.51 6.59 54.13
N ASP A 387 34.94 6.57 52.93
CA ASP A 387 35.68 6.47 51.66
C ASP A 387 36.48 7.74 51.39
N ILE A 388 35.86 8.92 51.58
CA ILE A 388 36.53 10.23 51.49
C ILE A 388 37.75 10.27 52.41
N LYS A 389 37.59 9.84 53.67
CA LYS A 389 38.69 9.78 54.64
C LYS A 389 39.77 8.75 54.25
N ASN A 390 39.37 7.53 53.85
CA ASN A 390 40.31 6.46 53.49
C ASN A 390 41.19 6.85 52.30
N ILE A 391 40.61 7.45 51.25
CA ILE A 391 41.36 7.96 50.09
C ILE A 391 42.25 9.14 50.50
N THR A 392 41.74 10.06 51.30
CA THR A 392 42.48 11.23 51.81
C THR A 392 43.72 10.81 52.61
N ASP A 393 43.58 9.90 53.57
CA ASP A 393 44.67 9.48 54.45
C ASP A 393 45.67 8.57 53.70
N SER A 394 45.20 7.76 52.73
CA SER A 394 46.07 7.04 51.80
C SER A 394 46.93 7.98 50.96
N LEU A 395 46.34 9.06 50.41
CA LEU A 395 47.06 10.04 49.60
C LEU A 395 48.06 10.86 50.40
N LYS A 396 47.71 11.31 51.61
CA LYS A 396 48.64 11.99 52.53
C LYS A 396 49.87 11.12 52.80
N LYS A 397 49.66 9.84 53.11
CA LYS A 397 50.76 8.89 53.37
C LYS A 397 51.63 8.71 52.12
N GLU A 398 51.03 8.40 50.97
CA GLU A 398 51.78 8.19 49.74
C GLU A 398 52.62 9.42 49.36
N ILE A 399 52.08 10.62 49.55
CA ILE A 399 52.80 11.87 49.28
C ILE A 399 53.99 12.06 50.24
N LEU A 400 53.85 11.73 51.53
CA LEU A 400 54.96 11.76 52.49
C LEU A 400 56.03 10.73 52.15
N ASP A 401 55.63 9.48 51.93
CA ASP A 401 56.54 8.37 51.66
C ASP A 401 57.33 8.61 50.35
N ARG A 402 56.63 8.96 49.26
CA ARG A 402 57.20 9.13 47.91
C ARG A 402 57.98 10.43 47.73
N TYR A 403 57.54 11.56 48.32
CA TYR A 403 58.15 12.88 48.07
C TYR A 403 58.92 13.48 49.25
N CYS A 404 58.81 12.93 50.47
CA CYS A 404 59.61 13.34 51.62
C CYS A 404 60.35 12.20 52.32
N GLY A 405 60.22 10.95 51.86
CA GLY A 405 60.89 9.81 52.49
C GLY A 405 60.31 9.47 53.87
N GLY A 406 59.00 9.69 54.06
CA GLY A 406 58.29 9.44 55.31
C GLY A 406 58.19 10.67 56.23
N THR A 407 57.70 10.45 57.45
CA THR A 407 57.39 11.51 58.43
C THR A 407 58.62 12.12 59.10
N GLU A 408 59.75 11.41 59.14
CA GLU A 408 60.96 11.82 59.87
C GLU A 408 61.57 13.12 59.31
N ASN A 409 61.40 13.39 58.01
CA ASN A 409 61.90 14.59 57.34
C ASN A 409 60.95 15.81 57.40
N LEU A 410 59.84 15.75 58.16
CA LEU A 410 58.87 16.87 58.28
C LEU A 410 59.38 18.08 59.11
N ALA A 411 60.54 17.96 59.76
CA ALA A 411 61.15 19.01 60.57
C ALA A 411 61.44 20.29 59.75
N GLY A 412 60.57 21.30 59.89
CA GLY A 412 60.63 22.55 59.13
C GLY A 412 59.65 22.67 57.96
N VAL A 413 58.88 21.61 57.64
CA VAL A 413 57.88 21.61 56.56
C VAL A 413 56.44 21.41 57.07
N SER A 414 56.27 20.86 58.30
CA SER A 414 54.99 20.54 58.96
C SER A 414 53.81 21.50 58.66
N GLU A 415 53.91 22.80 58.92
CA GLU A 415 52.81 23.76 58.69
C GLU A 415 52.31 23.77 57.23
N LYS A 416 53.25 23.68 56.27
CA LYS A 416 52.93 23.65 54.84
C LYS A 416 52.39 22.29 54.40
N PHE A 417 52.76 21.22 55.11
CA PHE A 417 52.15 19.91 54.94
C PHE A 417 50.73 19.84 55.51
N GLU A 418 50.44 20.52 56.62
CA GLU A 418 49.08 20.65 57.17
C GLU A 418 48.16 21.48 56.26
N GLU A 419 48.66 22.58 55.70
CA GLU A 419 47.93 23.33 54.67
C GLU A 419 47.65 22.42 53.46
N LEU A 420 48.68 21.77 52.91
CA LEU A 420 48.55 20.82 51.80
C LEU A 420 47.56 19.69 52.11
N SER A 421 47.57 19.13 53.33
CA SER A 421 46.68 18.06 53.77
C SER A 421 45.20 18.47 53.77
N LYS A 422 44.90 19.74 54.10
CA LYS A 422 43.55 20.32 53.99
C LYS A 422 43.14 20.52 52.53
N ASN A 423 44.05 21.00 51.68
CA ASN A 423 43.80 21.13 50.24
C ASN A 423 43.53 19.74 49.61
N ILE A 424 44.29 18.70 49.99
CA ILE A 424 44.08 17.31 49.51
C ILE A 424 42.70 16.81 49.95
N ALA A 425 42.32 16.96 51.23
CA ALA A 425 41.01 16.52 51.71
C ALA A 425 39.85 17.15 50.91
N SER A 426 39.91 18.46 50.65
CA SER A 426 38.89 19.15 49.84
C SER A 426 38.88 18.73 48.36
N LEU A 427 40.04 18.42 47.77
CA LEU A 427 40.13 17.85 46.41
C LEU A 427 39.51 16.44 46.34
N VAL A 428 39.74 15.61 47.36
CA VAL A 428 39.15 14.27 47.47
C VAL A 428 37.63 14.38 47.63
N GLU A 429 37.15 15.23 48.54
CA GLU A 429 35.72 15.52 48.74
C GLU A 429 35.03 16.00 47.44
N LYS A 430 35.55 17.06 46.80
CA LYS A 430 35.03 17.57 45.52
C LYS A 430 35.04 16.49 44.43
N GLY A 431 36.16 15.78 44.27
CA GLY A 431 36.35 14.83 43.19
C GLY A 431 35.48 13.59 43.32
N LEU A 432 35.32 13.06 44.54
CA LEU A 432 34.42 11.94 44.80
C LEU A 432 32.96 12.35 44.62
N LYS A 433 32.54 13.50 45.15
CA LYS A 433 31.18 14.03 44.94
C LYS A 433 30.84 14.19 43.46
N LEU A 434 31.76 14.74 42.67
CA LEU A 434 31.59 14.89 41.22
C LEU A 434 31.46 13.53 40.50
N VAL A 435 32.24 12.53 40.88
CA VAL A 435 32.13 11.18 40.29
C VAL A 435 30.77 10.57 40.58
N ASP A 436 30.27 10.70 41.80
CA ASP A 436 28.96 10.18 42.19
C ASP A 436 27.83 10.89 41.44
N GLU A 437 27.89 12.23 41.30
CA GLU A 437 26.95 13.02 40.51
C GLU A 437 27.02 12.72 39.00
N ILE A 438 28.18 12.30 38.48
CA ILE A 438 28.36 11.81 37.10
C ILE A 438 27.76 10.42 36.90
N ASN A 439 27.96 9.52 37.86
CA ASN A 439 27.48 8.14 37.82
C ASN A 439 25.95 8.07 37.98
N HIS A 440 25.37 8.97 38.77
CA HIS A 440 23.92 9.11 38.99
C HIS A 440 23.23 10.14 38.06
N ALA A 441 23.92 10.64 37.03
CA ALA A 441 23.32 11.50 36.01
C ALA A 441 22.28 10.76 35.14
N THR A 442 21.36 11.50 34.51
CA THR A 442 20.39 10.92 33.55
C THR A 442 20.45 11.64 32.19
N PRO A 443 20.92 10.97 31.11
CA PRO A 443 21.53 9.63 31.08
C PRO A 443 22.85 9.55 31.86
N GLN A 444 23.35 8.34 32.11
CA GLN A 444 24.60 8.13 32.87
C GLN A 444 25.81 8.76 32.17
N GLY A 445 26.65 9.44 32.95
CA GLY A 445 27.93 9.97 32.48
C GLY A 445 29.07 8.97 32.66
N GLU A 446 30.08 9.06 31.81
CA GLU A 446 31.22 8.14 31.79
C GLU A 446 32.53 8.93 31.76
N LEU A 447 33.47 8.57 32.64
CA LEU A 447 34.82 9.11 32.61
C LEU A 447 35.65 8.36 31.57
N LEU A 448 36.18 9.08 30.59
CA LEU A 448 37.11 8.55 29.61
C LEU A 448 38.47 8.33 30.28
N TRP A 449 38.68 7.14 30.84
CA TRP A 449 39.91 6.76 31.51
C TRP A 449 40.44 5.40 31.04
N PHE A 450 41.52 5.44 30.26
CA PHE A 450 42.08 4.29 29.54
C PHE A 450 43.18 3.58 30.35
N GLU A 451 42.89 3.22 31.61
CA GLU A 451 43.93 2.71 32.54
C GLU A 451 44.26 1.23 32.41
N LYS A 452 43.52 0.50 31.59
CA LYS A 452 43.80 -0.91 31.25
C LYS A 452 44.45 -1.02 29.87
N GLU A 453 44.89 0.11 29.33
CA GLU A 453 45.10 0.35 27.91
C GLU A 453 46.39 1.14 27.64
N GLU A 454 47.42 0.94 28.47
CA GLU A 454 48.80 1.09 27.99
C GLU A 454 48.95 0.26 26.70
N ASN A 455 49.55 0.85 25.66
CA ASN A 455 49.68 0.25 24.34
C ASN A 455 48.37 0.17 23.50
N VAL A 456 47.37 1.03 23.75
CA VAL A 456 46.21 1.20 22.86
C VAL A 456 46.41 2.36 21.86
N PRO A 457 45.95 2.22 20.59
CA PRO A 457 46.01 3.29 19.60
C PRO A 457 45.25 4.57 19.98
N PHE A 458 45.84 5.71 19.66
CA PHE A 458 45.21 7.03 19.82
C PHE A 458 43.94 7.19 18.95
N ASP A 459 42.77 7.33 19.58
CA ASP A 459 41.53 7.76 18.90
C ASP A 459 41.34 9.29 19.01
N PRO A 460 41.48 10.08 17.93
CA PRO A 460 41.30 11.52 17.96
C PRO A 460 39.88 12.00 18.31
N LYS A 461 38.87 11.13 18.36
CA LYS A 461 37.52 11.50 18.84
C LYS A 461 37.46 11.58 20.37
N LYS A 462 38.20 10.71 21.07
CA LYS A 462 38.18 10.58 22.54
C LYS A 462 39.42 11.15 23.24
N HIS A 463 40.50 11.37 22.49
CA HIS A 463 41.80 11.79 23.03
C HIS A 463 42.30 13.14 22.49
N GLU A 464 43.09 13.81 23.31
CA GLU A 464 43.87 15.03 23.02
C GLU A 464 45.32 14.76 23.41
N VAL A 465 46.29 15.08 22.56
CA VAL A 465 47.71 14.85 22.88
C VAL A 465 48.28 15.98 23.74
N SER A 466 49.16 15.62 24.67
CA SER A 466 50.00 16.60 25.38
C SER A 466 50.84 17.43 24.39
N PRO A 467 51.05 18.75 24.62
CA PRO A 467 51.93 19.62 23.84
C PRO A 467 53.43 19.22 23.88
N SER A 468 53.73 18.09 23.26
CA SER A 468 55.03 17.41 23.17
C SER A 468 54.97 16.12 22.33
N CYS A 469 53.78 15.55 22.10
CA CYS A 469 53.56 14.21 21.56
C CYS A 469 52.89 14.25 20.17
N GLU A 470 52.95 13.13 19.44
CA GLU A 470 52.39 12.98 18.09
C GLU A 470 50.91 12.52 18.14
N GLU A 471 50.06 12.98 17.22
CA GLU A 471 48.64 12.56 17.09
C GLU A 471 48.47 11.14 16.52
N THR A 472 49.47 10.28 16.71
CA THR A 472 49.62 8.93 16.18
C THR A 472 50.37 8.04 17.16
N GLY A 473 50.32 6.71 16.95
CA GLY A 473 50.97 5.73 17.81
C GLY A 473 50.11 5.34 19.02
N LEU A 474 50.79 4.90 20.09
CA LEU A 474 50.16 4.26 21.24
C LEU A 474 50.16 5.16 22.47
N ILE A 475 49.10 5.06 23.26
CA ILE A 475 48.97 5.74 24.55
C ILE A 475 49.98 5.14 25.54
N GLU A 476 50.86 6.00 26.06
CA GLU A 476 51.79 5.70 27.14
C GLU A 476 51.16 6.03 28.50
N LEU A 477 50.46 7.17 28.61
CA LEU A 477 49.89 7.63 29.87
C LEU A 477 48.69 8.56 29.67
N THR A 478 47.60 8.35 30.42
CA THR A 478 46.51 9.33 30.53
C THR A 478 46.86 10.36 31.61
N LEU A 479 47.13 11.61 31.23
CA LEU A 479 47.44 12.72 32.15
C LEU A 479 46.21 13.31 32.84
N HIS A 480 45.07 13.27 32.16
CA HIS A 480 43.76 13.64 32.66
C HIS A 480 42.68 12.81 31.97
N PRO A 481 41.63 12.36 32.66
CA PRO A 481 40.49 11.77 31.99
C PRO A 481 39.76 12.78 31.11
N GLY A 482 38.98 12.26 30.17
CA GLY A 482 37.91 13.00 29.53
C GLY A 482 36.57 12.74 30.23
N TYR A 483 35.52 13.37 29.71
CA TYR A 483 34.14 13.18 30.16
C TYR A 483 33.24 12.98 28.95
N MET A 484 32.41 11.94 28.95
CA MET A 484 31.44 11.66 27.90
C MET A 484 30.09 11.18 28.45
N VAL A 485 29.10 11.12 27.56
CA VAL A 485 27.73 10.70 27.85
C VAL A 485 27.25 9.84 26.68
N ARG A 486 26.54 8.73 26.96
CA ARG A 486 25.88 7.91 25.95
C ARG A 486 24.37 8.09 26.03
N TYR A 487 23.71 8.24 24.88
CA TYR A 487 22.25 8.42 24.79
C TYR A 487 21.59 7.11 24.34
N PRO A 488 21.11 6.26 25.27
CA PRO A 488 20.68 4.88 24.96
C PRO A 488 19.58 4.83 23.90
N ASP A 489 18.63 5.77 23.92
CA ASP A 489 17.52 5.86 22.97
C ASP A 489 17.94 6.09 21.51
N THR A 490 19.21 6.49 21.27
CA THR A 490 19.70 6.87 19.94
C THR A 490 21.04 6.23 19.56
N GLY A 491 21.72 5.56 20.50
CA GLY A 491 23.08 5.03 20.32
C GLY A 491 24.18 6.09 20.20
N ASN A 492 23.86 7.39 20.26
CA ASN A 492 24.84 8.46 20.10
C ASN A 492 25.73 8.62 21.34
N GLU A 493 27.02 8.85 21.11
CA GLU A 493 27.99 9.24 22.13
C GLU A 493 28.32 10.73 22.01
N ARG A 494 28.36 11.45 23.13
CA ARG A 494 28.81 12.85 23.20
C ARG A 494 30.00 12.96 24.14
N VAL A 495 31.17 13.26 23.60
CA VAL A 495 32.33 13.69 24.38
C VAL A 495 32.15 15.17 24.76
N PHE A 496 32.30 15.50 26.03
CA PHE A 496 32.29 16.85 26.58
C PHE A 496 33.71 17.39 26.77
N GLU A 497 34.61 16.56 27.27
CA GLU A 497 36.06 16.82 27.34
C GLU A 497 36.81 15.56 26.88
N LYS A 498 37.88 15.71 26.10
CA LYS A 498 38.74 14.58 25.71
C LYS A 498 39.70 14.19 26.85
N ALA A 499 40.15 12.94 26.84
CA ALA A 499 41.25 12.49 27.69
C ALA A 499 42.57 13.07 27.19
N LEU A 500 43.33 13.72 28.07
CA LEU A 500 44.66 14.26 27.72
C LEU A 500 45.69 13.14 27.89
N VAL A 501 46.40 12.78 26.83
CA VAL A 501 47.32 11.63 26.80
C VAL A 501 48.74 12.02 26.41
N LEU A 502 49.72 11.27 26.94
CA LEU A 502 51.02 11.09 26.31
C LEU A 502 50.92 9.91 25.35
N THR A 503 51.34 10.13 24.10
CA THR A 503 51.56 9.07 23.11
C THR A 503 53.05 8.89 22.88
N ARG A 504 53.43 7.67 22.51
CA ARG A 504 54.76 7.34 21.95
C ARG A 504 54.60 6.83 20.52
N SER A 505 55.57 7.17 19.68
CA SER A 505 55.72 6.59 18.34
C SER A 505 55.99 5.07 18.45
N ASP A 506 55.55 4.31 17.44
CA ASP A 506 55.77 2.85 17.32
C ASP A 506 57.17 2.49 16.76
#